data_AF-A0A945U9U8-F1
#
_entry.id   AF-A0A945U9U8-F1
#
_cell.length_a   1.000
_cell.length_b   1.000
_cell.length_c   1.000
_cell.angle_alpha   90.00
_cell.angle_beta   90.00
_cell.angle_gamma   90.00
#
_symmetry.space_group_name_H-M   'P 1'
#
loop_
_entity.id
_entity.type
_entity.pdbx_description
1 polymer ?
#
loop_
_entity_poly.entity_id
_entity_poly.type
_entity_poly.pdbx_seq_one_letter_code
_entity_poly.pdbx_strand_id
1 'polypeptide(L)'
;MNFNDAYLKIGKKIQQATTEKDLLVVEDKNASPQFFYYSQRKGWGHSISEKISPAILEDYIKRGATHYVMANYSLHNTNPSLYSFLKSNHQLEFEEKSVTLFKLSNHLDLVNN
;
A
#
# COMPACT_ATOMS: atom_id res chain seq x y z
N MET A 1 7.21 -24.06 -0.59
CA MET A 1 6.65 -22.93 -1.36
C MET A 1 7.84 -22.14 -1.88
N ASN A 2 8.02 -22.06 -3.20
CA ASN A 2 9.20 -21.41 -3.78
C ASN A 2 9.09 -19.90 -3.55
N PHE A 3 10.17 -19.24 -3.11
CA PHE A 3 10.14 -17.83 -2.72
C PHE A 3 9.58 -16.94 -3.86
N ASN A 4 9.90 -17.29 -5.12
CA ASN A 4 9.39 -16.62 -6.33
C ASN A 4 7.88 -16.73 -6.56
N ASP A 5 7.23 -17.83 -6.17
CA ASP A 5 5.79 -18.03 -6.42
C ASP A 5 4.94 -17.08 -5.56
N ALA A 6 5.40 -16.79 -4.35
CA ALA A 6 4.74 -15.85 -3.44
C ALA A 6 4.75 -14.42 -3.99
N TYR A 7 5.91 -13.96 -4.49
CA TYR A 7 6.02 -12.63 -5.10
C TYR A 7 5.20 -12.51 -6.39
N LEU A 8 5.15 -13.56 -7.22
CA LEU A 8 4.30 -13.58 -8.42
C LEU A 8 2.82 -13.47 -8.06
N LYS A 9 2.36 -14.22 -7.06
CA LYS A 9 0.96 -14.16 -6.60
C LYS A 9 0.61 -12.79 -6.03
N ILE A 10 1.48 -12.23 -5.20
CA ILE A 10 1.29 -10.90 -4.62
C ILE A 10 1.33 -9.81 -5.70
N GLY A 11 2.30 -9.87 -6.61
CA GLY A 11 2.40 -8.96 -7.75
C GLY A 11 1.12 -8.91 -8.58
N LYS A 12 0.54 -10.08 -8.88
CA LYS A 12 -0.76 -10.17 -9.57
C LYS A 12 -1.90 -9.54 -8.76
N LYS A 13 -1.95 -9.74 -7.44
CA LYS A 13 -2.96 -9.09 -6.58
C LYS A 13 -2.83 -7.57 -6.59
N ILE A 14 -1.60 -7.05 -6.52
CA ILE A 14 -1.33 -5.61 -6.62
C ILE A 14 -1.78 -5.09 -7.99
N GLN A 15 -1.46 -5.80 -9.07
CA GLN A 15 -1.90 -5.43 -10.41
C GLN A 15 -3.43 -5.40 -10.55
N GLN A 16 -4.14 -6.37 -9.96
CA GLN A 16 -5.60 -6.42 -10.00
C GLN A 16 -6.27 -5.34 -9.14
N ALA A 17 -5.64 -4.98 -8.03
CA ALA A 17 -6.18 -4.00 -7.09
C ALA A 17 -5.94 -2.55 -7.54
N THR A 18 -5.09 -2.30 -8.54
CA THR A 18 -4.59 -0.96 -8.85
C THR A 18 -4.53 -0.67 -10.35
N THR A 19 -4.42 0.61 -10.72
CA THR A 19 -4.37 1.13 -12.11
C THR A 19 -3.15 2.03 -12.33
N GLU A 20 -2.79 2.27 -13.60
CA GLU A 20 -1.60 3.05 -14.00
C GLU A 20 -1.53 4.46 -13.40
N LYS A 21 -2.69 5.03 -13.07
CA LYS A 21 -2.82 6.37 -12.49
C LYS A 21 -2.69 6.36 -10.97
N ASP A 22 -2.79 5.20 -10.34
CA ASP A 22 -2.74 5.08 -8.89
C ASP A 22 -1.32 5.33 -8.39
N LEU A 23 -1.21 6.15 -7.36
CA LEU A 23 0.04 6.36 -6.62
C LEU A 23 0.11 5.41 -5.41
N LEU A 24 1.24 4.70 -5.27
CA LEU A 24 1.52 3.87 -4.09
C LEU A 24 2.51 4.56 -3.16
N VAL A 25 2.14 4.67 -1.89
CA VAL A 25 3.09 4.97 -0.80
C VAL A 25 3.47 3.66 -0.16
N VAL A 26 4.77 3.35 -0.15
CA VAL A 26 5.28 2.09 0.37
C VAL A 26 6.07 2.32 1.64
N GLU A 27 5.67 1.66 2.73
CA GLU A 27 6.52 1.51 3.89
C GLU A 27 7.46 0.33 3.65
N ASP A 28 8.71 0.67 3.35
CA ASP A 28 9.73 -0.32 3.06
C ASP A 28 11.04 0.06 3.73
N LYS A 29 11.50 -0.79 4.66
CA LYS A 29 12.83 -0.64 5.26
C LYS A 29 13.96 -1.08 4.32
N ASN A 30 13.65 -1.87 3.29
CA ASN A 30 14.63 -2.50 2.39
C ASN A 30 14.37 -2.24 0.89
N ALA A 31 13.40 -1.39 0.55
CA ALA A 31 13.01 -1.03 -0.82
C ALA A 31 12.93 -2.25 -1.77
N SER A 32 12.22 -3.30 -1.36
CA SER A 32 12.11 -4.60 -2.04
C SER A 32 11.54 -4.43 -3.46
N PRO A 33 12.39 -4.40 -4.52
CA PRO A 33 11.95 -4.06 -5.87
C PRO A 33 11.08 -5.14 -6.51
N GLN A 34 11.05 -6.33 -5.89
CA GLN A 34 10.40 -7.52 -6.42
C GLN A 34 8.89 -7.30 -6.56
N PHE A 35 8.22 -6.67 -5.58
CA PHE A 35 6.78 -6.47 -5.65
C PHE A 35 6.38 -5.56 -6.81
N PHE A 36 7.12 -4.48 -7.04
CA PHE A 36 6.90 -3.58 -8.19
C PHE A 36 7.18 -4.27 -9.52
N TYR A 37 8.25 -5.07 -9.58
CA TYR A 37 8.61 -5.82 -10.78
C TYR A 37 7.52 -6.83 -11.16
N TYR A 38 7.08 -7.64 -10.21
CA TYR A 38 6.06 -8.67 -10.44
C TYR A 38 4.64 -8.11 -10.56
N SER A 39 4.36 -6.91 -10.05
CA SER A 39 3.10 -6.21 -10.30
C SER A 39 3.06 -5.50 -11.65
N GLN A 40 4.15 -5.52 -12.42
CA GLN A 40 4.29 -4.80 -13.70
C GLN A 40 4.05 -3.29 -13.58
N ARG A 41 4.32 -2.71 -12.40
CA ARG A 41 4.13 -1.28 -12.11
C ARG A 41 5.39 -0.45 -12.34
N LYS A 42 6.29 -0.91 -13.22
CA LYS A 42 7.55 -0.21 -13.53
C LYS A 42 7.21 1.16 -14.15
N GLY A 43 7.75 2.23 -13.57
CA GLY A 43 7.51 3.60 -14.05
C GLY A 43 6.21 4.24 -13.53
N TRP A 44 5.40 3.52 -12.74
CA TRP A 44 4.24 4.12 -12.09
C TRP A 44 4.70 4.95 -10.89
N GLY A 45 3.98 6.04 -10.59
CA GLY A 45 4.35 6.90 -9.48
C GLY A 45 4.27 6.15 -8.15
N HIS A 46 5.37 6.19 -7.40
CA HIS A 46 5.45 5.62 -6.06
C HIS A 46 6.31 6.51 -5.17
N SER A 47 6.04 6.49 -3.88
CA SER A 47 6.89 7.09 -2.85
C SER A 47 7.30 6.00 -1.87
N ILE A 48 8.58 5.95 -1.53
CA ILE A 48 9.10 5.02 -0.52
C ILE A 48 9.35 5.84 0.74
N SER A 49 8.78 5.39 1.85
CA SER A 49 9.08 5.93 3.18
C SER A 49 9.61 4.81 4.06
N GLU A 50 10.70 5.07 4.79
CA GLU A 50 11.22 4.13 5.78
C GLU A 50 10.23 3.91 6.94
N LYS A 51 9.38 4.91 7.20
CA LYS A 51 8.35 4.88 8.23
C LYS A 51 7.17 5.76 7.83
N ILE A 52 6.03 5.14 7.55
CA ILE A 52 4.80 5.87 7.32
C ILE A 52 4.19 6.21 8.69
N SER A 53 3.77 7.46 8.84
CA SER A 53 2.99 7.92 9.98
C SER A 53 1.66 8.49 9.50
N PRO A 54 0.63 8.52 10.34
CA PRO A 54 -0.65 9.14 9.99
C PRO A 54 -0.51 10.56 9.45
N ALA A 55 0.35 11.39 10.05
CA ALA A 55 0.58 12.77 9.62
C ALA A 55 1.17 12.86 8.20
N ILE A 56 2.08 11.95 7.84
CA ILE A 56 2.65 11.88 6.49
C ILE A 56 1.59 11.45 5.47
N LEU A 57 0.74 10.48 5.83
CA LEU A 57 -0.36 10.06 4.97
C LEU A 57 -1.36 11.19 4.74
N GLU A 58 -1.74 11.91 5.79
CA GLU A 58 -2.61 13.07 5.65
C GLU A 58 -2.02 14.15 4.73
N ASP A 59 -0.71 14.41 4.80
CA ASP A 59 -0.04 15.36 3.90
C ASP A 59 -0.08 14.88 2.44
N TYR A 60 0.17 13.58 2.19
CA TYR A 60 0.02 13.00 0.85
C TYR A 60 -1.43 13.10 0.35
N ILE A 61 -2.41 12.79 1.19
CA ILE A 61 -3.84 12.93 0.87
C ILE A 61 -4.19 14.38 0.52
N LYS A 62 -3.76 15.34 1.35
CA LYS A 62 -4.01 16.78 1.15
C LYS A 62 -3.36 17.32 -0.12
N ARG A 63 -2.22 16.76 -0.55
CA ARG A 63 -1.54 17.11 -1.81
C ARG A 63 -2.13 16.42 -3.04
N GLY A 64 -3.25 15.71 -2.90
CA GLY A 64 -3.93 14.99 -3.98
C GLY A 64 -3.20 13.70 -4.41
N ALA A 65 -2.24 13.23 -3.61
CA ALA A 65 -1.33 12.18 -3.98
C ALA A 65 -1.67 10.86 -3.27
N THR A 66 -2.84 10.26 -3.50
CA THR A 66 -3.14 9.01 -2.78
C THR A 66 -4.11 8.09 -3.49
N HIS A 67 -3.68 6.83 -3.65
CA HIS A 67 -4.56 5.73 -4.02
C HIS A 67 -4.33 4.53 -3.09
N TYR A 68 -3.08 4.16 -2.78
CA TYR A 68 -2.80 2.99 -1.93
C TYR A 68 -1.60 3.17 -0.99
N VAL A 69 -1.68 2.53 0.19
CA VAL A 69 -0.56 2.32 1.12
C VAL A 69 -0.20 0.85 1.14
N MET A 70 1.07 0.54 0.88
CA MET A 70 1.60 -0.81 0.92
C MET A 70 2.66 -0.91 2.02
N ALA A 71 2.61 -1.97 2.81
CA ALA A 71 3.71 -2.34 3.70
C ALA A 71 4.22 -3.72 3.29
N ASN A 72 5.52 -3.87 3.06
CA ASN A 72 6.16 -5.12 2.63
C ASN A 72 6.45 -6.08 3.80
N TYR A 73 5.52 -6.13 4.75
CA TYR A 73 5.54 -6.97 5.94
C TYR A 73 4.12 -7.00 6.55
N SER A 74 3.91 -7.84 7.58
CA SER A 74 2.65 -7.83 8.33
C SER A 74 2.55 -6.56 9.18
N LEU A 75 1.75 -5.59 8.71
CA LEU A 75 1.61 -4.29 9.33
C LEU A 75 1.00 -4.41 10.73
N HIS A 76 0.02 -5.31 10.90
CA HIS A 76 -0.61 -5.62 12.18
C HIS A 76 0.42 -5.99 13.27
N ASN A 77 1.45 -6.76 12.92
CA ASN A 77 2.46 -7.23 13.88
C ASN A 77 3.61 -6.23 14.09
N THR A 78 3.95 -5.45 13.07
CA THR A 78 5.19 -4.64 13.07
C THR A 78 4.93 -3.16 13.37
N ASN A 79 3.77 -2.64 12.98
CA ASN A 79 3.34 -1.27 13.21
C ASN A 79 1.83 -1.22 13.50
N PRO A 80 1.39 -1.74 14.66
CA PRO A 80 -0.02 -1.87 15.01
C PRO A 80 -0.75 -0.51 15.03
N SER A 81 -0.06 0.56 15.42
CA SER A 81 -0.64 1.91 15.41
C SER A 81 -1.01 2.37 14.01
N LEU A 82 -0.13 2.17 13.01
CA LEU A 82 -0.44 2.48 11.62
C LEU A 82 -1.54 1.55 11.08
N TYR A 83 -1.50 0.26 11.42
CA TYR A 83 -2.55 -0.68 11.02
C TYR A 83 -3.93 -0.25 11.53
N SER A 84 -4.05 0.06 12.82
CA SER A 84 -5.30 0.53 13.41
C SER A 84 -5.79 1.82 12.75
N PHE A 85 -4.90 2.78 12.52
CA PHE A 85 -5.25 4.02 11.83
C PHE A 85 -5.79 3.76 10.41
N LEU A 86 -5.07 2.95 9.61
CA LEU A 86 -5.47 2.64 8.24
C LEU A 86 -6.79 1.87 8.21
N LYS A 87 -6.98 0.90 9.09
CA LYS A 87 -8.22 0.10 9.17
C LYS A 87 -9.44 0.91 9.60
N SER A 88 -9.26 1.94 10.42
CA SER A 88 -10.36 2.81 10.87
C SER A 88 -10.79 3.84 9.82
N ASN A 89 -9.89 4.25 8.92
CA ASN A 89 -10.13 5.40 8.01
C ASN A 89 -10.10 5.02 6.53
N HIS A 90 -9.63 3.83 6.18
CA HIS A 90 -9.36 3.41 4.81
C HIS A 90 -9.75 1.95 4.58
N GLN A 91 -9.79 1.54 3.31
CA GLN A 91 -10.21 0.20 2.94
C GLN A 91 -9.02 -0.76 2.91
N LEU A 92 -9.09 -1.87 3.65
CA LEU A 92 -8.14 -2.97 3.50
C LEU A 92 -8.46 -3.74 2.21
N GLU A 93 -7.51 -3.80 1.29
CA GLU A 93 -7.65 -4.58 0.05
C GLU A 93 -7.25 -6.04 0.28
N PHE A 94 -6.08 -6.26 0.86
CA PHE A 94 -5.65 -7.57 1.31
C PHE A 94 -4.50 -7.50 2.32
N GLU A 95 -4.41 -8.56 3.12
CA GLU A 95 -3.34 -8.78 4.09
C GLU A 95 -2.80 -10.20 3.89
N GLU A 96 -1.49 -10.30 3.70
CA GLU A 96 -0.72 -11.54 3.55
C GLU A 96 0.50 -11.47 4.49
N LYS A 97 1.14 -12.61 4.76
CA LYS A 97 2.28 -12.66 5.70
C LYS A 97 3.39 -11.65 5.40
N SER A 98 3.62 -11.35 4.12
CA SER A 98 4.71 -10.52 3.63
C SER A 98 4.26 -9.20 3.01
N VAL A 99 2.95 -8.91 2.97
CA VAL A 99 2.48 -7.64 2.42
C VAL A 99 1.12 -7.27 3.00
N THR A 100 0.91 -5.99 3.24
CA THR A 100 -0.39 -5.41 3.58
C THR A 100 -0.70 -4.28 2.60
N LEU A 101 -1.88 -4.27 1.99
CA LEU A 101 -2.30 -3.21 1.06
C LEU A 101 -3.61 -2.57 1.53
N PHE A 102 -3.59 -1.25 1.70
CA PHE A 102 -4.77 -0.42 1.95
C PHE A 102 -5.02 0.50 0.78
N LYS A 103 -6.28 0.65 0.39
CA LYS A 103 -6.75 1.71 -0.49
C LYS A 103 -7.13 2.92 0.35
N LEU A 104 -6.54 4.06 0.07
CA LEU A 104 -6.83 5.29 0.80
C LEU A 104 -8.12 5.90 0.29
N SER A 105 -9.11 5.99 1.17
CA SER A 105 -10.35 6.73 0.94
C SER A 105 -10.12 8.22 1.19
N ASN A 106 -10.55 9.08 0.26
CA ASN A 106 -10.68 10.50 0.57
C ASN A 106 -11.95 10.70 1.42
N HIS A 107 -11.89 11.55 2.43
CA HIS A 107 -13.07 11.90 3.24
C HIS A 107 -14.25 12.45 2.41
N LEU A 108 -14.02 12.87 1.16
CA LEU A 108 -15.05 13.29 0.21
C LEU A 108 -15.87 12.14 -0.39
N ASP A 109 -15.36 10.90 -0.36
CA ASP A 109 -16.07 9.72 -0.89
C ASP A 109 -17.10 9.16 0.12
N LEU A 110 -17.02 9.55 1.39
CA LEU A 110 -17.90 9.10 2.47
C LEU A 110 -19.17 9.95 2.63
N VAL A 111 -19.29 11.07 1.92
CA VAL A 111 -20.45 11.99 2.01
C VAL A 111 -21.50 11.71 0.92
N ASN A 112 -21.20 10.83 -0.04
CA ASN A 112 -22.05 10.56 -1.21
C ASN A 112 -22.64 9.14 -1.26
N ASN A 113 -22.71 8.41 -0.14
CA ASN A 113 -23.43 7.14 -0.03
C ASN A 113 -24.50 7.20 1.06
#